data_AF-A0A2R6GT59-F1
#
_entry.id   AF-A0A2R6GT59-F1
#
_cell.length_a   1.000
_cell.length_b   1.000
_cell.length_c   1.000
_cell.angle_alpha   90.00
_cell.angle_beta   90.00
_cell.angle_gamma   90.00
#
_symmetry.space_group_name_H-M   'P 1'
#
loop_
_entity.id
_entity.type
_entity.pdbx_description
1 polymer ?
#
loop_
_entity_poly.entity_id
_entity_poly.type
_entity_poly.pdbx_seq_one_letter_code
_entity_poly.pdbx_strand_id
1 'polypeptide(L)'
;MTERDWTDRIVGDRMTVDRQFADRVEQSQFSRQQWGLIMTAVEFDIEHPGDEERARIVPDTTHLSDIMPELDNVDQAMGAMGGGGRGGGGGNSGGGVFASIKRSLGLSGSGGGGDERLDAAERLVEQYATDLQSHLEEKGKWAEVRSAAGDQ
;
A
#
# COMPACT_ATOMS: atom_id res chain seq x y z
N MET A 1 -2.94 -15.38 23.53
CA MET A 1 -2.01 -14.28 23.17
C MET A 1 -0.94 -14.92 22.31
N THR A 2 -1.26 -15.26 21.06
CA THR A 2 -0.43 -16.16 20.24
C THR A 2 -0.32 -15.70 18.79
N GLU A 3 -0.72 -14.46 18.52
CA GLU A 3 -0.53 -13.83 17.22
C GLU A 3 0.78 -13.04 17.31
N ARG A 4 1.89 -13.65 16.86
CA ARG A 4 3.08 -12.99 16.27
C ARG A 4 4.42 -13.02 17.04
N ASP A 5 4.78 -14.16 17.63
CA ASP A 5 6.13 -14.35 18.19
C ASP A 5 7.24 -14.10 17.16
N TRP A 6 6.98 -14.37 15.87
CA TRP A 6 7.95 -14.12 14.79
C TRP A 6 7.92 -12.68 14.28
N THR A 7 6.74 -12.03 14.20
CA THR A 7 6.66 -10.63 13.72
C THR A 7 7.36 -9.68 14.69
N ASP A 8 7.28 -9.96 16.00
CA ASP A 8 8.00 -9.19 17.02
C ASP A 8 9.53 -9.27 16.86
N ARG A 9 10.05 -10.41 16.38
CA ARG A 9 11.48 -10.60 16.13
C ARG A 9 11.99 -9.82 14.92
N ILE A 10 11.11 -9.49 13.98
CA ILE A 10 11.47 -8.83 12.72
C ILE A 10 11.09 -7.34 12.68
N VAL A 11 10.62 -6.74 13.78
CA VAL A 11 10.25 -5.31 13.80
C VAL A 11 11.38 -4.41 13.29
N GLY A 12 12.63 -4.66 13.72
CA GLY A 12 13.79 -3.89 13.27
C GLY A 12 14.13 -4.07 11.79
N ASP A 13 13.95 -5.28 11.27
CA ASP A 13 14.15 -5.60 9.86
C ASP A 13 13.05 -4.95 9.01
N ARG A 14 11.79 -5.04 9.45
CA ARG A 14 10.63 -4.37 8.85
C ARG A 14 10.84 -2.87 8.72
N MET A 15 11.27 -2.19 9.79
CA MET A 15 11.58 -0.77 9.74
C MET A 15 12.68 -0.42 8.72
N THR A 16 13.60 -1.35 8.46
CA THR A 16 14.66 -1.17 7.46
C THR A 16 14.12 -1.30 6.04
N VAL A 17 13.32 -2.34 5.79
CA VAL A 17 12.64 -2.55 4.51
C VAL A 17 11.67 -1.40 4.22
N ASP A 18 10.91 -0.91 5.21
CA ASP A 18 10.02 0.26 5.08
C ASP A 18 10.74 1.48 4.52
N ARG A 19 11.97 1.75 5.00
CA ARG A 19 12.77 2.89 4.53
C ARG A 19 13.27 2.67 3.10
N GLN A 20 13.69 1.46 2.76
CA GLN A 20 14.20 1.13 1.42
C GLN A 20 13.07 1.11 0.39
N PHE A 21 11.88 0.66 0.79
CA PHE A 21 10.71 0.53 -0.06
C PHE A 21 10.03 1.89 -0.33
N ALA A 22 10.34 2.92 0.46
CA ALA A 22 9.75 4.25 0.33
C ALA A 22 9.92 4.84 -1.08
N ASP A 23 11.07 4.64 -1.72
CA ASP A 23 11.34 5.12 -3.08
C ASP A 23 10.46 4.41 -4.12
N ARG A 24 10.18 3.13 -3.91
CA ARG A 24 9.29 2.34 -4.79
C ARG A 24 7.83 2.78 -4.63
N VAL A 25 7.42 3.11 -3.40
CA VAL A 25 6.10 3.69 -3.14
C VAL A 25 5.93 5.02 -3.89
N GLU A 26 6.93 5.90 -3.86
CA GLU A 26 6.87 7.17 -4.59
C GLU A 26 6.80 7.02 -6.12
N GLN A 27 7.36 5.93 -6.64
CA GLN A 27 7.27 5.58 -8.07
C GLN A 27 5.97 4.85 -8.41
N SER A 28 5.20 4.42 -7.40
CA SER A 28 3.88 3.81 -7.57
C SER A 28 2.80 4.88 -7.74
N GLN A 29 1.55 4.43 -7.88
CA GLN A 29 0.39 5.33 -7.89
C GLN A 29 -0.04 5.80 -6.48
N PHE A 30 0.60 5.32 -5.42
CA PHE A 30 0.26 5.63 -4.04
C PHE A 30 1.25 6.62 -3.43
N SER A 31 0.72 7.61 -2.70
CA SER A 31 1.55 8.47 -1.84
C SER A 31 2.02 7.71 -0.59
N ARG A 32 3.06 8.23 0.09
CA ARG A 32 3.52 7.69 1.37
C ARG A 32 2.42 7.60 2.43
N GLN A 33 1.47 8.54 2.43
CA GLN A 33 0.33 8.54 3.37
C GLN A 33 -0.65 7.43 3.06
N GLN A 34 -0.98 7.24 1.78
CA GLN A 34 -1.83 6.15 1.30
C GLN A 34 -1.17 4.79 1.58
N TRP A 35 0.14 4.68 1.35
CA TRP A 35 0.89 3.48 1.70
C TRP A 35 0.84 3.17 3.19
N GLY A 36 0.96 4.17 4.05
CA GLY A 36 0.76 4.01 5.48
C GLY A 36 -0.61 3.42 5.82
N LEU A 37 -1.68 3.89 5.18
CA LEU A 37 -3.03 3.34 5.40
C LEU A 37 -3.16 1.90 4.87
N ILE A 38 -2.64 1.62 3.68
CA ILE A 38 -2.59 0.26 3.11
C ILE A 38 -1.91 -0.69 4.10
N MET A 39 -0.75 -0.32 4.62
CA MET A 39 0.03 -1.15 5.55
C MET A 39 -0.60 -1.34 6.93
N THR A 40 -1.64 -0.58 7.28
CA THR A 40 -2.44 -0.82 8.51
C THR A 40 -3.53 -1.86 8.31
N ALA A 41 -3.94 -2.10 7.06
CA ALA A 41 -4.95 -3.09 6.70
C ALA A 41 -4.33 -4.42 6.23
N VAL A 42 -3.01 -4.51 6.21
CA VAL A 42 -2.26 -5.72 5.83
C VAL A 42 -1.68 -6.37 7.07
N GLU A 43 -1.93 -7.66 7.19
CA GLU A 43 -1.20 -8.55 8.08
C GLU A 43 -0.26 -9.44 7.27
N PHE A 44 0.79 -9.97 7.90
CA PHE A 44 1.72 -10.88 7.24
C PHE A 44 1.68 -12.22 7.93
N ASP A 45 1.74 -13.28 7.14
CA ASP A 45 1.87 -14.66 7.61
C ASP A 45 3.02 -15.38 6.88
N ILE A 46 3.45 -16.51 7.41
CA ILE A 46 4.41 -17.41 6.74
C ILE A 46 3.67 -18.67 6.32
N GLU A 47 3.48 -18.82 5.01
CA GLU A 47 2.98 -20.09 4.46
C GLU A 47 4.07 -21.15 4.51
N HIS A 48 3.68 -22.39 4.76
CA HIS A 48 4.57 -23.56 4.76
C HIS A 48 5.85 -23.41 5.61
N PRO A 49 5.78 -22.95 6.88
CA PRO A 49 6.99 -22.62 7.66
C PRO A 49 7.96 -23.80 7.82
N GLY A 50 7.45 -25.04 7.87
CA GLY A 50 8.25 -26.27 7.99
C GLY A 50 8.94 -26.73 6.70
N ASP A 51 8.71 -26.09 5.56
CA ASP A 51 9.28 -26.44 4.27
C ASP A 51 10.19 -25.30 3.77
N GLU A 52 11.51 -25.52 3.73
CA GLU A 52 12.47 -24.48 3.35
C GLU A 52 12.30 -23.99 1.92
N GLU A 53 11.89 -24.85 1.00
CA GLU A 53 11.75 -24.49 -0.41
C GLU A 53 10.42 -23.79 -0.68
N ARG A 54 9.38 -24.10 0.09
CA ARG A 54 8.02 -23.54 -0.10
C ARG A 54 7.68 -22.39 0.84
N ALA A 55 8.46 -22.18 1.90
CA ALA A 55 8.15 -21.17 2.88
C ALA A 55 8.22 -19.77 2.26
N ARG A 56 7.18 -18.98 2.51
CA ARG A 56 7.11 -17.61 2.01
C ARG A 56 6.36 -16.68 2.95
N ILE A 57 6.81 -15.44 3.04
CA ILE A 57 6.01 -14.38 3.66
C ILE A 57 4.89 -14.02 2.69
N VAL A 58 3.64 -14.16 3.12
CA VAL A 58 2.47 -13.75 2.35
C VAL A 58 1.73 -12.62 3.07
N PRO A 59 1.26 -11.61 2.35
CA PRO A 59 0.36 -10.63 2.91
C PRO A 59 -1.09 -11.16 2.91
N ASP A 60 -1.81 -10.92 4.01
CA ASP A 60 -3.26 -10.96 4.02
C ASP A 60 -3.79 -9.59 3.57
N THR A 61 -4.40 -9.57 2.39
CA THR A 61 -4.96 -8.37 1.75
C THR A 61 -6.47 -8.31 1.84
N THR A 62 -7.12 -9.20 2.60
CA THR A 62 -8.59 -9.31 2.68
C THR A 62 -9.26 -7.97 3.04
N HIS A 63 -8.59 -7.16 3.88
CA HIS A 63 -9.08 -5.86 4.34
C HIS A 63 -8.67 -4.67 3.46
N LEU A 64 -7.91 -4.88 2.38
CA LEU A 64 -7.52 -3.77 1.50
C LEU A 64 -8.72 -3.16 0.79
N SER A 65 -9.71 -3.96 0.39
CA SER A 65 -10.92 -3.47 -0.27
C SER A 65 -11.71 -2.50 0.62
N ASP A 66 -11.72 -2.73 1.94
CA ASP A 66 -12.43 -1.92 2.93
C ASP A 66 -11.85 -0.51 3.07
N ILE A 67 -10.53 -0.34 2.85
CA ILE A 67 -9.83 0.95 3.02
C ILE A 67 -9.65 1.73 1.71
N MET A 68 -10.03 1.17 0.56
CA MET A 68 -9.92 1.86 -0.73
C MET A 68 -10.66 3.22 -0.78
N PRO A 69 -11.89 3.35 -0.25
CA PRO A 69 -12.60 4.64 -0.20
C PRO A 69 -11.84 5.70 0.63
N GLU A 70 -11.16 5.29 1.69
CA GLU A 70 -10.36 6.16 2.54
C GLU A 70 -9.11 6.67 1.81
N LEU A 71 -8.50 5.85 0.94
CA LEU A 71 -7.38 6.28 0.10
C LEU A 71 -7.78 7.38 -0.89
N ASP A 72 -9.03 7.35 -1.41
CA ASP A 72 -9.60 8.41 -2.24
C ASP A 72 -9.78 9.71 -1.45
N ASN A 73 -10.24 9.61 -0.20
CA ASN A 73 -10.43 10.78 0.65
C ASN A 73 -9.09 11.49 0.95
N VAL A 74 -8.03 10.72 1.18
CA VAL A 74 -6.66 11.27 1.38
C VAL A 74 -6.17 12.00 0.13
N ASP A 75 -6.40 11.45 -1.06
CA ASP A 75 -6.00 12.07 -2.34
C ASP A 75 -6.74 13.40 -2.57
N GLN A 76 -8.06 13.41 -2.35
CA GLN A 76 -8.89 14.61 -2.51
C GLN A 76 -8.49 15.72 -1.53
N ALA A 77 -8.19 15.37 -0.27
CA ALA A 77 -7.74 16.34 0.73
C ALA A 77 -6.41 17.00 0.33
N MET A 78 -5.49 16.23 -0.23
CA MET A 78 -4.20 16.73 -0.75
C MET A 78 -4.42 17.66 -1.96
N GLY A 79 -5.28 17.28 -2.91
CA GLY A 79 -5.62 18.11 -4.06
C GLY A 79 -6.29 19.44 -3.70
N ALA A 80 -7.15 19.44 -2.68
CA ALA A 80 -7.83 20.64 -2.18
C ALA A 80 -6.87 21.62 -1.49
N MET A 81 -5.88 21.13 -0.75
CA MET A 81 -4.85 21.98 -0.13
C MET A 81 -3.81 22.51 -1.13
N GLY A 82 -3.47 21.75 -2.19
CA GLY A 82 -2.56 22.18 -3.26
C GLY A 82 -3.14 23.25 -4.19
N GLY A 83 -4.48 23.39 -4.24
CA GLY A 83 -5.18 24.37 -5.08
C GLY A 83 -5.44 25.73 -4.42
N GLY A 84 -5.11 25.91 -3.14
CA GLY A 84 -5.46 27.09 -2.33
C GLY A 84 -4.58 28.33 -2.49
N GLY A 85 -3.61 28.32 -3.40
CA GLY A 85 -2.67 29.44 -3.62
C GLY A 85 -3.09 30.39 -4.74
N ARG A 86 -4.23 31.09 -4.64
CA ARG A 86 -4.52 32.30 -5.45
C ARG A 86 -5.66 33.13 -4.86
N GLY A 87 -5.34 33.86 -3.79
CA GLY A 87 -6.09 35.02 -3.35
C GLY A 87 -5.35 36.30 -3.73
N GLY A 88 -5.85 37.05 -4.72
CA GLY A 88 -5.44 38.45 -4.94
C GLY A 88 -5.57 38.99 -6.38
N GLY A 89 -6.70 39.65 -6.67
CA GLY A 89 -6.70 40.85 -7.53
C GLY A 89 -7.25 40.76 -8.96
N GLY A 90 -8.55 41.09 -9.10
CA GLY A 90 -9.20 41.83 -10.19
C GLY A 90 -8.66 41.78 -11.63
N GLY A 91 -9.52 41.35 -12.57
CA GLY A 91 -9.30 41.61 -14.00
C GLY A 91 -10.28 40.89 -14.92
N ASN A 92 -11.36 41.57 -15.29
CA ASN A 92 -12.30 41.22 -16.36
C ASN A 92 -11.59 40.80 -17.66
N SER A 93 -11.83 39.58 -18.18
CA SER A 93 -12.13 39.26 -19.60
C SER A 93 -11.82 37.80 -19.95
N GLY A 94 -12.86 37.07 -20.40
CA GLY A 94 -12.72 36.06 -21.46
C GLY A 94 -12.32 34.63 -21.04
N GLY A 95 -13.17 33.66 -21.39
CA GLY A 95 -12.73 32.26 -21.58
C GLY A 95 -13.22 31.26 -20.56
N GLY A 96 -14.53 31.18 -20.31
CA GLY A 96 -15.12 30.06 -19.60
C GLY A 96 -15.17 28.80 -20.49
N VAL A 97 -14.20 27.89 -20.33
CA VAL A 97 -14.21 26.54 -20.98
C VAL A 97 -13.64 25.41 -20.10
N PHE A 98 -13.58 25.56 -18.78
CA PHE A 98 -13.16 24.46 -17.89
C PHE A 98 -14.25 23.88 -16.98
N ALA A 99 -15.54 24.11 -17.30
CA ALA A 99 -16.66 23.66 -16.46
C ALA A 99 -17.52 22.53 -17.04
N SER A 100 -17.17 21.90 -18.17
CA SER A 100 -18.11 21.00 -18.87
C SER A 100 -17.60 19.62 -19.31
N ILE A 101 -16.39 19.17 -18.92
CA ILE A 101 -15.94 17.78 -19.19
C ILE A 101 -16.02 16.88 -17.93
N LYS A 102 -16.68 17.34 -16.85
CA LYS A 102 -17.01 16.50 -15.68
C LYS A 102 -18.46 16.01 -15.65
N ARG A 103 -19.14 15.96 -16.82
CA ARG A 103 -20.55 15.54 -16.89
C ARG A 103 -20.90 14.62 -18.08
N SER A 104 -19.94 13.86 -18.59
CA SER A 104 -20.21 12.84 -19.62
C SER A 104 -19.53 11.49 -19.41
N LEU A 105 -18.98 11.23 -18.22
CA LEU A 105 -18.56 9.87 -17.83
C LEU A 105 -19.36 9.43 -16.61
N GLY A 106 -20.67 9.48 -16.79
CA GLY A 106 -21.58 8.60 -16.05
C GLY A 106 -21.67 7.28 -16.80
N LEU A 107 -21.20 6.22 -16.15
CA LEU A 107 -21.79 4.88 -16.20
C LEU A 107 -22.04 4.30 -17.60
N SER A 108 -21.02 3.69 -18.19
CA SER A 108 -21.23 2.63 -19.17
C SER A 108 -20.08 1.61 -19.12
N GLY A 109 -20.28 0.56 -18.33
CA GLY A 109 -19.62 -0.74 -18.53
C GLY A 109 -18.47 -1.09 -17.60
N SER A 110 -18.77 -1.94 -16.61
CA SER A 110 -17.86 -2.73 -15.77
C SER A 110 -17.10 -1.99 -14.66
N GLY A 111 -17.29 -2.43 -13.40
CA GLY A 111 -16.41 -2.07 -12.29
C GLY A 111 -14.98 -2.50 -12.60
N GLY A 112 -14.08 -1.53 -12.74
CA GLY A 112 -12.71 -1.79 -13.20
C GLY A 112 -11.67 -0.83 -12.60
N GLY A 113 -12.01 0.45 -12.36
CA GLY A 113 -11.06 1.39 -11.76
C GLY A 113 -10.79 1.20 -10.27
N GLY A 114 -11.78 0.69 -9.51
CA GLY A 114 -11.58 0.28 -8.12
C GLY A 114 -10.72 -0.97 -8.02
N ASP A 115 -11.00 -1.94 -8.90
CA ASP A 115 -10.31 -3.23 -8.97
C ASP A 115 -8.85 -3.05 -9.42
N GLU A 116 -8.57 -2.23 -10.44
CA GLU A 116 -7.20 -1.95 -10.90
C GLU A 116 -6.33 -1.31 -9.81
N ARG A 117 -6.93 -0.44 -8.99
CA ARG A 117 -6.23 0.21 -7.89
C ARG A 117 -6.03 -0.74 -6.71
N LEU A 118 -7.04 -1.53 -6.37
CA LEU A 118 -6.95 -2.58 -5.38
C LEU A 118 -5.86 -3.59 -5.76
N ASP A 119 -5.90 -4.11 -6.99
CA ASP A 119 -4.89 -5.02 -7.53
C ASP A 119 -3.47 -4.44 -7.41
N ALA A 120 -3.31 -3.15 -7.68
CA ALA A 120 -2.02 -2.50 -7.59
C ALA A 120 -1.56 -2.30 -6.14
N ALA A 121 -2.47 -2.11 -5.19
CA ALA A 121 -2.16 -2.15 -3.76
C ALA A 121 -1.69 -3.56 -3.37
N GLU A 122 -2.44 -4.59 -3.75
CA GLU A 122 -2.10 -5.99 -3.49
C GLU A 122 -0.72 -6.35 -4.05
N ARG A 123 -0.46 -6.07 -5.34
CA ARG A 123 0.84 -6.29 -5.97
C ARG A 123 1.99 -5.55 -5.29
N LEU A 124 1.74 -4.34 -4.78
CA LEU A 124 2.77 -3.54 -4.10
C LEU A 124 3.09 -4.13 -2.72
N VAL A 125 2.07 -4.64 -2.03
CA VAL A 125 2.22 -5.34 -0.75
C VAL A 125 2.92 -6.70 -0.93
N GLU A 126 2.61 -7.45 -1.99
CA GLU A 126 3.33 -8.69 -2.33
C GLU A 126 4.82 -8.44 -2.60
N GLN A 127 5.15 -7.37 -3.33
CA GLN A 127 6.53 -6.95 -3.54
C GLN A 127 7.22 -6.59 -2.22
N TYR A 128 6.52 -5.90 -1.32
CA TYR A 128 7.04 -5.60 0.01
C TYR A 128 7.31 -6.88 0.82
N ALA A 129 6.39 -7.85 0.80
CA ALA A 129 6.57 -9.14 1.47
C ALA A 129 7.79 -9.90 0.92
N THR A 130 7.98 -9.86 -0.40
CA THR A 130 9.13 -10.45 -1.08
C THR A 130 10.44 -9.77 -0.64
N ASP A 131 10.49 -8.43 -0.66
CA ASP A 131 11.68 -7.67 -0.24
C ASP A 131 11.99 -7.92 1.25
N LEU A 132 10.97 -8.06 2.10
CA LEU A 132 11.13 -8.41 3.52
C LEU A 132 11.71 -9.80 3.70
N GLN A 133 11.22 -10.81 2.97
CA GLN A 133 11.77 -12.15 3.02
C GLN A 133 13.23 -12.15 2.55
N SER A 134 13.53 -11.55 1.40
CA SER A 134 14.90 -11.45 0.88
C SER A 134 15.83 -10.77 1.89
N HIS A 135 15.37 -9.71 2.56
CA HIS A 135 16.15 -9.07 3.62
C HIS A 135 16.47 -10.02 4.78
N LEU A 136 15.49 -10.83 5.22
CA LEU A 136 15.69 -11.80 6.30
C LEU A 136 16.63 -12.95 5.88
N GLU A 137 16.56 -13.39 4.62
CA GLU A 137 17.47 -14.38 4.05
C GLU A 137 18.90 -13.84 3.99
N GLU A 138 19.10 -12.62 3.48
CA GLU A 138 20.40 -11.95 3.43
C GLU A 138 21.02 -11.75 4.82
N LYS A 139 20.18 -11.53 5.84
CA LYS A 139 20.61 -11.41 7.24
C LYS A 139 20.83 -12.76 7.92
N GLY A 140 20.54 -13.88 7.26
CA GLY A 140 20.60 -15.23 7.84
C GLY A 140 19.56 -15.48 8.94
N LYS A 141 18.50 -14.66 9.00
CA LYS A 141 17.43 -14.74 10.01
C LYS A 141 16.25 -15.59 9.55
N TRP A 142 16.10 -15.83 8.25
CA TRP A 142 14.92 -16.48 7.69
C TRP A 142 14.59 -17.84 8.32
N ALA A 143 15.59 -18.69 8.55
CA ALA A 143 15.38 -20.00 9.18
C ALA A 143 14.81 -19.90 10.61
N GLU A 144 15.28 -18.95 11.41
CA GLU A 144 14.77 -18.71 12.76
C GLU A 144 13.32 -18.22 12.73
N VAL A 145 13.04 -17.27 11.84
CA VAL A 145 11.71 -16.67 11.68
C VAL A 145 10.69 -17.73 11.24
N ARG A 146 11.04 -18.59 10.27
CA ARG A 146 10.20 -19.71 9.86
C ARG A 146 9.92 -20.69 10.98
N SER A 147 10.95 -21.07 11.74
CA SER A 147 10.79 -21.98 12.89
C SER A 147 9.82 -21.37 13.91
N ALA A 148 10.01 -20.10 14.26
CA ALA A 148 9.14 -19.40 15.18
C ALA A 148 7.68 -19.31 14.68
N ALA A 149 7.47 -19.20 13.36
CA ALA A 149 6.13 -19.23 12.79
C ALA A 149 5.50 -20.63 12.78
N GLY A 150 6.28 -21.69 12.58
CA GLY A 150 5.80 -23.07 12.57
C GLY A 150 5.52 -23.68 13.96
N ASP A 151 6.00 -23.03 15.02
CA ASP A 151 5.78 -23.44 16.41
C ASP A 151 4.49 -22.85 17.02
N GLN A 152 3.78 -21.97 16.30
CA GLN A 152 2.50 -21.36 16.69
C GLN A 152 1.30 -22.23 16.28
#